data_AF-A0A7Y5RI46-F1
#
_entry.id   AF-A0A7Y5RI46-F1
#
_cell.length_a   1.000
_cell.length_b   1.000
_cell.length_c   1.000
_cell.angle_alpha   90.00
_cell.angle_beta   90.00
_cell.angle_gamma   90.00
#
_symmetry.space_group_name_H-M   'P 1'
#
loop_
_entity.id
_entity.type
_entity.pdbx_description
1 polymer ?
#
loop_
_entity_poly.entity_id
_entity_poly.type
_entity_poly.pdbx_seq_one_letter_code
_entity_poly.pdbx_strand_id
1 'polypeptide(L)'
;MSNHNAANQAAAQIQPAKGKLGVMIPGMGAVATTLIAGVEAVRKGFAKPIGSLAEMGTIRLGKRTEGNSPLIKDFVPLADLNDLVFTGWDIFGGNLYDAAKTAQVLDRDQLDQIKPFLEGIEPMPAVFDKHYVKRLDGKKVKTGRSKCDLANQIRNDIAEFKTKTDRQVMIWCGSTEIFLEPKEVHSTLEKFEKGLVNDDPDIAPSMIYAWACLKEGIPFINGAPNLTVDIPALQDLSKQAGVPTAGKDFKTGQTFMKTVLAPAFKTRMLGLSGWYSTNILGNRDGEVLDDPDNFKTKEETKLGVLDYILQPKLHPDLYKDIYHKVRINYYPPRGDKKEGWDNIDIFGRLGYPMQIKVDFLCRDSILAAPLALDLVLFMDLANRTPALKKLGMQEWLSFYFKAPTVPDGLYPEHDLFIQSMKLKNTLRHIMGEGLITHLGLDYYGD
;
A
#
# COMPACT_ATOMS: atom_id res chain seq x y z
N MET A 1 8.78 -4.17 -44.80
CA MET A 1 7.32 -4.35 -44.58
C MET A 1 7.10 -5.29 -43.41
N SER A 2 7.25 -4.79 -42.20
CA SER A 2 6.80 -5.44 -40.96
C SER A 2 5.58 -4.66 -40.48
N ASN A 3 4.42 -5.30 -40.51
CA ASN A 3 3.19 -4.75 -39.95
C ASN A 3 3.35 -4.60 -38.42
N HIS A 4 3.81 -3.44 -37.96
CA HIS A 4 3.50 -3.00 -36.61
C HIS A 4 2.01 -2.63 -36.60
N ASN A 5 1.17 -3.62 -36.28
CA ASN A 5 -0.17 -3.40 -35.78
C ASN A 5 -0.06 -2.55 -34.50
N ALA A 6 -0.01 -1.22 -34.67
CA ALA A 6 -0.32 -0.30 -33.59
C ALA A 6 -1.82 -0.45 -33.35
N ALA A 7 -2.15 -1.17 -32.29
CA ALA A 7 -3.51 -1.44 -31.91
C ALA A 7 -4.28 -0.12 -31.80
N ASN A 8 -5.36 0.01 -32.57
CA ASN A 8 -6.50 0.86 -32.25
C ASN A 8 -7.18 0.29 -30.98
N GLN A 9 -6.49 0.30 -29.83
CA GLN A 9 -7.16 0.07 -28.56
C GLN A 9 -7.90 1.35 -28.23
N ALA A 10 -9.20 1.36 -28.49
CA ALA A 10 -10.08 2.40 -27.97
C ALA A 10 -9.78 2.55 -26.47
N ALA A 11 -9.56 3.80 -26.02
CA ALA A 11 -9.36 4.09 -24.60
C ALA A 11 -10.44 3.37 -23.79
N ALA A 12 -10.06 2.85 -22.62
CA ALA A 12 -11.03 2.26 -21.73
C ALA A 12 -12.15 3.29 -21.49
N GLN A 13 -13.40 2.84 -21.39
CA GLN A 13 -14.53 3.72 -21.07
C GLN A 13 -14.43 4.14 -19.60
N ILE A 14 -13.47 5.01 -19.27
CA ILE A 14 -13.19 5.49 -17.92
C ILE A 14 -14.24 6.52 -17.55
N GLN A 15 -14.99 6.26 -16.48
CA GLN A 15 -15.91 7.24 -15.94
C GLN A 15 -15.13 8.45 -15.40
N PRO A 16 -15.56 9.70 -15.64
CA PRO A 16 -14.87 10.89 -15.14
C PRO A 16 -14.73 10.92 -13.61
N ALA A 17 -13.68 11.55 -13.10
CA ALA A 17 -13.47 11.75 -11.66
C ALA A 17 -14.34 12.90 -11.09
N LYS A 18 -15.65 12.87 -11.32
CA LYS A 18 -16.58 13.91 -10.86
C LYS A 18 -16.97 13.74 -9.39
N GLY A 19 -17.22 14.86 -8.72
CA GLY A 19 -17.73 14.88 -7.35
C GLY A 19 -16.68 14.53 -6.29
N LYS A 20 -17.10 14.54 -5.03
CA LYS A 20 -16.25 14.35 -3.86
C LYS A 20 -15.81 12.89 -3.72
N LEU A 21 -14.50 12.68 -3.58
CA LEU A 21 -13.89 11.39 -3.28
C LEU A 21 -13.70 11.26 -1.77
N GLY A 22 -14.55 10.44 -1.16
CA GLY A 22 -14.44 10.05 0.24
C GLY A 22 -13.30 9.06 0.48
N VAL A 23 -12.40 9.40 1.40
CA VAL A 23 -11.28 8.57 1.85
C VAL A 23 -11.55 8.12 3.28
N MET A 24 -11.78 6.83 3.46
CA MET A 24 -12.12 6.22 4.75
C MET A 24 -10.93 5.47 5.31
N ILE A 25 -10.50 5.79 6.52
CA ILE A 25 -9.22 5.31 7.07
C ILE A 25 -9.41 4.63 8.42
N PRO A 26 -9.50 3.29 8.49
CA PRO A 26 -9.34 2.56 9.74
C PRO A 26 -7.90 2.71 10.24
N GLY A 27 -7.74 3.25 11.45
CA GLY A 27 -6.44 3.60 12.04
C GLY A 27 -5.99 5.00 11.65
N MET A 28 -6.54 6.02 12.30
CA MET A 28 -6.18 7.42 12.06
C MET A 28 -4.92 7.87 12.83
N GLY A 29 -3.89 7.02 12.81
CA GLY A 29 -2.59 7.26 13.44
C GLY A 29 -1.61 8.03 12.54
N ALA A 30 -0.30 7.82 12.76
CA ALA A 30 0.78 8.61 12.17
C ALA A 30 0.73 8.74 10.64
N VAL A 31 0.50 7.63 9.92
CA VAL A 31 0.39 7.65 8.44
C VAL A 31 -0.84 8.45 7.99
N ALA A 32 -2.00 8.20 8.62
CA ALA A 32 -3.26 8.84 8.26
C ALA A 32 -3.23 10.35 8.53
N THR A 33 -2.73 10.77 9.71
CA THR A 33 -2.59 12.19 10.04
C THR A 33 -1.63 12.88 9.08
N THR A 34 -0.54 12.22 8.69
CA THR A 34 0.46 12.77 7.75
C THR A 34 -0.10 12.88 6.33
N LEU A 35 -0.87 11.88 5.88
CA LEU A 35 -1.59 11.92 4.60
C LEU A 35 -2.55 13.13 4.55
N ILE A 36 -3.44 13.24 5.55
CA ILE A 36 -4.49 14.26 5.57
C ILE A 36 -3.88 15.66 5.71
N ALA A 37 -2.90 15.82 6.61
CA ALA A 37 -2.17 17.06 6.78
C ALA A 37 -1.40 17.48 5.51
N GLY A 38 -0.75 16.52 4.84
CA GLY A 38 -0.03 16.75 3.60
C GLY A 38 -0.94 17.22 2.47
N VAL A 39 -2.10 16.59 2.30
CA VAL A 39 -3.11 17.01 1.31
C VAL A 39 -3.60 18.43 1.60
N GLU A 40 -3.94 18.75 2.85
CA GLU A 40 -4.40 20.08 3.21
C GLU A 40 -3.32 21.15 3.02
N ALA A 41 -2.06 20.84 3.33
CA ALA A 41 -0.94 21.74 3.10
C ALA A 41 -0.75 22.07 1.60
N VAL A 42 -0.96 21.08 0.73
CA VAL A 42 -0.93 21.27 -0.73
C VAL A 42 -2.12 22.12 -1.20
N ARG A 43 -3.34 21.87 -0.70
CA ARG A 43 -4.52 22.68 -1.02
C ARG A 43 -4.37 24.14 -0.66
N LYS A 44 -3.77 24.42 0.50
CA LYS A 44 -3.47 25.79 0.95
C LYS A 44 -2.27 26.43 0.24
N GLY A 45 -1.58 25.70 -0.62
CA GLY A 45 -0.51 26.22 -1.48
C GLY A 45 0.83 26.45 -0.78
N PHE A 46 1.01 26.00 0.47
CA PHE A 46 2.30 26.16 1.18
C PHE A 46 3.17 24.91 1.17
N ALA A 47 2.69 23.80 0.58
CA ALA A 47 3.47 22.59 0.34
C ALA A 47 3.28 22.05 -1.09
N LYS A 48 4.20 21.17 -1.50
CA LYS A 48 4.10 20.37 -2.74
C LYS A 48 3.88 18.90 -2.37
N PRO A 49 3.21 18.09 -3.22
CA PRO A 49 2.95 16.67 -2.97
C PRO A 49 4.20 15.79 -3.21
N ILE A 50 5.32 16.12 -2.55
CA ILE A 50 6.61 15.45 -2.73
C ILE A 50 6.50 13.97 -2.34
N GLY A 51 6.99 13.10 -3.23
CA GLY A 51 6.95 11.65 -3.07
C GLY A 51 5.74 10.98 -3.74
N SER A 52 4.72 11.74 -4.15
CA SER A 52 3.57 11.22 -4.90
C SER A 52 3.91 11.10 -6.39
N LEU A 53 3.88 9.86 -6.90
CA LEU A 53 4.03 9.57 -8.32
C LEU A 53 2.82 10.07 -9.10
N ALA A 54 1.61 9.96 -8.54
CA ALA A 54 0.39 10.41 -9.22
C ALA A 54 0.42 11.93 -9.48
N GLU A 55 0.89 12.70 -8.50
CA GLU A 55 0.86 14.17 -8.56
C GLU A 55 2.07 14.80 -9.23
N MET A 56 3.26 14.22 -9.06
CA MET A 56 4.52 14.82 -9.53
C MET A 56 5.22 13.99 -10.62
N GLY A 57 4.81 12.74 -10.81
CA GLY A 57 5.43 11.84 -11.77
C GLY A 57 5.06 12.17 -13.21
N THR A 58 6.00 11.94 -14.13
CA THR A 58 5.76 12.03 -15.57
C THR A 58 5.62 10.65 -16.21
N ILE A 59 4.92 10.62 -17.34
CA ILE A 59 4.73 9.42 -18.14
C ILE A 59 5.07 9.70 -19.61
N ARG A 60 6.11 9.04 -20.12
CA ARG A 60 6.49 9.19 -21.52
C ARG A 60 5.44 8.55 -22.43
N LEU A 61 5.00 9.29 -23.44
CA LEU A 61 4.16 8.79 -24.53
C LEU A 61 4.99 8.77 -25.81
N GLY A 62 4.79 7.75 -26.65
CA GLY A 62 5.51 7.63 -27.91
C GLY A 62 7.04 7.55 -27.78
N LYS A 63 7.73 8.17 -28.75
CA LYS A 63 9.20 8.08 -28.93
C LYS A 63 9.94 9.05 -28.00
N ARG A 64 11.19 8.72 -27.65
CA ARG A 64 12.10 9.58 -26.86
C ARG A 64 12.33 10.94 -27.53
N THR A 65 12.41 10.96 -28.85
CA THR A 65 12.69 12.14 -29.67
C THR A 65 11.51 13.11 -29.74
N GLU A 66 10.31 12.70 -29.36
CA GLU A 66 9.11 13.56 -29.38
C GLU A 66 9.02 14.46 -28.14
N GLY A 67 9.77 14.15 -27.08
CA GLY A 67 9.73 14.94 -25.85
C GLY A 67 8.38 14.91 -25.12
N ASN A 68 7.47 14.00 -25.48
CA ASN A 68 6.13 13.91 -24.91
C ASN A 68 6.16 13.15 -23.58
N SER A 69 6.16 13.87 -22.46
CA SER A 69 6.18 13.30 -21.11
C SER A 69 5.33 14.14 -20.13
N PRO A 70 4.00 14.16 -20.31
CA PRO A 70 3.09 14.88 -19.42
C PRO A 70 3.19 14.37 -17.98
N LEU A 71 2.69 15.18 -17.04
CA LEU A 71 2.42 14.70 -15.69
C LEU A 71 1.33 13.62 -15.73
N ILE A 72 1.44 12.63 -14.85
CA ILE A 72 0.47 11.52 -14.78
C ILE A 72 -0.95 12.05 -14.51
N LYS A 73 -1.10 13.04 -13.62
CA LYS A 73 -2.38 13.68 -13.34
C LYS A 73 -2.98 14.50 -14.49
N ASP A 74 -2.16 14.95 -15.43
CA ASP A 74 -2.63 15.68 -16.62
C ASP A 74 -2.97 14.70 -17.76
N PHE A 75 -2.44 13.47 -17.69
CA PHE A 75 -2.68 12.42 -18.67
C PHE A 75 -3.87 11.53 -18.30
N VAL A 76 -4.04 11.20 -17.02
CA VAL A 76 -5.06 10.28 -16.51
C VAL A 76 -6.09 11.04 -15.69
N PRO A 77 -7.41 10.77 -15.82
CA PRO A 77 -8.43 11.49 -15.07
C PRO A 77 -8.46 11.06 -13.60
N LEU A 78 -7.54 11.60 -12.80
CA LEU A 78 -7.47 11.43 -11.35
C LEU A 78 -8.38 12.44 -10.64
N ALA A 79 -8.77 12.15 -9.39
CA ALA A 79 -9.51 13.11 -8.57
C ALA A 79 -8.62 14.29 -8.19
N ASP A 80 -9.15 15.51 -8.25
CA ASP A 80 -8.44 16.69 -7.78
C ASP A 80 -8.26 16.62 -6.25
N LEU A 81 -7.12 17.08 -5.75
CA LEU A 81 -6.86 17.06 -4.31
C LEU A 81 -7.93 17.82 -3.53
N ASN A 82 -8.57 18.88 -4.07
CA ASN A 82 -9.66 19.63 -3.45
C ASN A 82 -10.99 18.85 -3.35
N ASP A 83 -11.11 17.72 -4.04
CA ASP A 83 -12.29 16.86 -4.00
C ASP A 83 -12.20 15.74 -2.97
N LEU A 84 -11.05 15.55 -2.33
CA LEU A 84 -10.89 14.55 -1.28
C LEU A 84 -11.66 14.97 -0.01
N VAL A 85 -12.37 14.04 0.61
CA VAL A 85 -13.04 14.24 1.91
C VAL A 85 -12.63 13.11 2.81
N PHE A 86 -12.21 13.39 4.04
CA PHE A 86 -11.63 12.39 4.93
C PHE A 86 -12.56 12.02 6.07
N THR A 87 -12.61 10.74 6.40
CA THR A 87 -13.17 10.21 7.64
C THR A 87 -12.41 8.95 8.04
N GLY A 88 -12.66 8.44 9.24
CA GLY A 88 -12.03 7.20 9.65
C GLY A 88 -12.39 6.78 11.07
N TRP A 89 -11.67 5.77 11.53
CA TRP A 89 -11.88 5.16 12.84
C TRP A 89 -10.56 5.08 13.59
N ASP A 90 -10.61 5.29 14.90
CA ASP A 90 -9.46 5.11 15.76
C ASP A 90 -9.88 4.68 17.17
N ILE A 91 -8.95 4.07 17.91
CA ILE A 91 -9.21 3.52 19.25
C ILE A 91 -8.88 4.52 20.37
N PHE A 92 -8.16 5.61 20.10
CA PHE A 92 -7.67 6.50 21.17
C PHE A 92 -8.60 7.68 21.48
N GLY A 93 -9.46 8.08 20.54
CA GLY A 93 -10.29 9.29 20.63
C GLY A 93 -9.50 10.60 20.41
N GLY A 94 -10.18 11.73 20.59
CA GLY A 94 -9.64 13.07 20.24
C GLY A 94 -9.84 13.40 18.76
N ASN A 95 -9.48 14.60 18.34
CA ASN A 95 -9.53 15.00 16.93
C ASN A 95 -8.21 14.67 16.20
N LEU A 96 -8.18 14.88 14.89
CA LEU A 96 -7.02 14.54 14.07
C LEU A 96 -5.78 15.40 14.39
N TYR A 97 -5.94 16.61 14.92
CA TYR A 97 -4.82 17.44 15.38
C TYR A 97 -4.18 16.84 16.65
N ASP A 98 -4.98 16.31 17.57
CA ASP A 98 -4.48 15.59 18.76
C ASP A 98 -3.71 14.34 18.36
N ALA A 99 -4.24 13.59 17.39
CA ALA A 99 -3.57 12.41 16.83
C ALA A 99 -2.24 12.79 16.15
N ALA A 100 -2.22 13.86 15.34
CA ALA A 100 -1.01 14.34 14.66
C ALA A 100 0.07 14.81 15.65
N LYS A 101 -0.33 15.52 16.72
CA LYS A 101 0.57 15.91 17.82
C LYS A 101 1.16 14.71 18.54
N THR A 102 0.34 13.69 18.79
CA THR A 102 0.78 12.45 19.44
C THR A 102 1.77 11.69 18.55
N ALA A 103 1.55 11.69 17.23
CA ALA A 103 2.41 11.01 16.28
C ALA A 103 3.79 11.68 16.10
N GLN A 104 3.90 12.99 16.34
CA GLN A 104 5.16 13.76 16.26
C GLN A 104 5.92 13.59 14.93
N VAL A 105 5.18 13.44 13.82
CA VAL A 105 5.76 13.29 12.48
C VAL A 105 6.11 14.65 11.88
N LEU A 106 5.13 15.55 11.85
CA LEU A 106 5.22 16.89 11.29
C LEU A 106 5.65 17.90 12.35
N ASP A 107 6.37 18.93 11.91
CA ASP A 107 6.80 19.99 12.81
C ASP A 107 5.60 20.84 13.27
N ARG A 108 5.71 21.39 14.49
CA ARG A 108 4.60 22.12 15.13
C ARG A 108 4.07 23.28 14.28
N ASP A 109 4.97 24.07 13.70
CA ASP A 109 4.60 25.25 12.90
C ASP A 109 3.84 24.86 11.62
N GLN A 110 4.12 23.67 11.06
CA GLN A 110 3.35 23.14 9.93
C GLN A 110 1.96 22.70 10.36
N LEU A 111 1.87 21.98 11.49
CA LEU A 111 0.58 21.54 12.05
C LEU A 111 -0.32 22.71 12.42
N ASP A 112 0.24 23.77 13.01
CA ASP A 112 -0.51 24.94 13.46
C ASP A 112 -1.17 25.70 12.29
N GLN A 113 -0.56 25.70 11.09
CA GLN A 113 -1.15 26.32 9.87
C GLN A 113 -2.39 25.59 9.32
N ILE A 114 -2.57 24.32 9.67
CA ILE A 114 -3.69 23.47 9.23
C ILE A 114 -4.55 22.99 10.40
N LYS A 115 -4.29 23.48 11.61
CA LYS A 115 -5.00 23.11 12.83
C LYS A 115 -6.53 23.19 12.70
N PRO A 116 -7.14 24.28 12.19
CA PRO A 116 -8.61 24.34 12.10
C PRO A 116 -9.22 23.24 11.24
N PHE A 117 -8.52 22.80 10.19
CA PHE A 117 -8.97 21.70 9.34
C PHE A 117 -8.86 20.35 10.05
N LEU A 118 -7.73 20.10 10.72
CA LEU A 118 -7.50 18.85 11.46
C LEU A 118 -8.41 18.70 12.67
N GLU A 119 -8.71 19.79 13.40
CA GLU A 119 -9.66 19.79 14.51
C GLU A 119 -11.10 19.49 14.07
N GLY A 120 -11.43 19.77 12.81
CA GLY A 120 -12.74 19.47 12.21
C GLY A 120 -12.96 17.98 11.90
N ILE A 121 -11.95 17.12 12.09
CA ILE A 121 -12.02 15.69 11.80
C ILE A 121 -11.86 14.92 13.11
N GLU A 122 -12.95 14.29 13.56
CA GLU A 122 -12.94 13.40 14.71
C GLU A 122 -13.09 11.93 14.24
N PRO A 123 -12.13 11.04 14.53
CA PRO A 123 -12.26 9.62 14.24
C PRO A 123 -13.44 8.99 14.99
N MET A 124 -14.20 8.15 14.30
CA MET A 124 -15.26 7.33 14.88
C MET A 124 -14.68 6.21 15.77
N PRO A 125 -15.44 5.65 16.72
CA PRO A 125 -15.00 4.47 17.48
C PRO A 125 -14.67 3.30 16.54
N ALA A 126 -13.52 2.66 16.72
CA ALA A 126 -13.09 1.57 15.84
C ALA A 126 -13.56 0.18 16.30
N VAL A 127 -13.67 -0.77 15.37
CA VAL A 127 -13.68 -2.19 15.73
C VAL A 127 -12.26 -2.59 16.11
N PHE A 128 -12.09 -3.06 17.34
CA PHE A 128 -10.79 -3.39 17.90
C PHE A 128 -10.89 -4.63 18.78
N ASP A 129 -9.91 -5.50 18.65
CA ASP A 129 -9.76 -6.67 19.49
C ASP A 129 -8.28 -6.83 19.86
N LYS A 130 -8.04 -6.78 21.18
CA LYS A 130 -6.70 -6.86 21.78
C LYS A 130 -6.02 -8.19 21.49
N HIS A 131 -6.77 -9.25 21.15
CA HIS A 131 -6.20 -10.52 20.70
C HIS A 131 -5.27 -10.33 19.49
N TYR A 132 -5.68 -9.51 18.52
CA TYR A 132 -4.91 -9.30 17.29
C TYR A 132 -3.86 -8.18 17.42
N VAL A 133 -4.03 -7.24 18.36
CA VAL A 133 -3.08 -6.15 18.59
C VAL A 133 -2.85 -5.99 20.10
N LYS A 134 -1.93 -6.79 20.64
CA LYS A 134 -1.82 -7.04 22.09
C LYS A 134 -1.28 -5.87 22.91
N ARG A 135 -0.44 -5.03 22.29
CA ARG A 135 0.26 -3.92 22.95
C ARG A 135 -0.57 -2.65 23.07
N LEU A 136 -1.77 -2.61 22.48
CA LEU A 136 -2.63 -1.43 22.51
C LEU A 136 -3.87 -1.67 23.37
N ASP A 137 -4.36 -0.59 23.97
CA ASP A 137 -5.61 -0.54 24.72
C ASP A 137 -6.54 0.49 24.10
N GLY A 138 -7.72 0.04 23.66
CA GLY A 138 -8.71 0.89 23.01
C GLY A 138 -9.59 1.64 24.02
N LYS A 139 -9.70 2.96 23.85
CA LYS A 139 -10.57 3.86 24.63
C LYS A 139 -11.90 4.16 23.94
N LYS A 140 -11.87 4.35 22.62
CA LYS A 140 -13.05 4.53 21.75
C LYS A 140 -13.20 3.32 20.84
N VAL A 141 -13.91 2.30 21.31
CA VAL A 141 -14.14 1.06 20.55
C VAL A 141 -15.63 0.83 20.34
N LYS A 142 -16.00 0.24 19.20
CA LYS A 142 -17.36 -0.23 18.95
C LYS A 142 -17.64 -1.47 19.79
N THR A 143 -18.87 -1.58 20.28
CA THR A 143 -19.37 -2.74 21.00
C THR A 143 -20.60 -3.29 20.28
N GLY A 144 -20.71 -4.61 20.16
CA GLY A 144 -21.83 -5.29 19.51
C GLY A 144 -22.02 -6.68 20.10
N ARG A 145 -23.13 -7.35 19.80
CA ARG A 145 -23.40 -8.72 20.29
C ARG A 145 -22.65 -9.77 19.47
N SER A 146 -22.24 -9.41 18.25
CA SER A 146 -21.42 -10.25 17.38
C SER A 146 -20.53 -9.42 16.45
N LYS A 147 -19.56 -10.06 15.78
CA LYS A 147 -18.75 -9.48 14.69
C LYS A 147 -19.64 -9.04 13.53
N CYS A 148 -20.78 -9.69 13.31
CA CYS A 148 -21.80 -9.25 12.35
C CYS A 148 -22.43 -7.91 12.77
N ASP A 149 -22.76 -7.73 14.05
CA ASP A 149 -23.25 -6.44 14.57
C ASP A 149 -22.22 -5.33 14.38
N LEU A 150 -20.95 -5.63 14.66
CA LEU A 150 -19.83 -4.70 14.45
C LEU A 150 -19.66 -4.34 12.96
N ALA A 151 -19.78 -5.33 12.06
CA ALA A 151 -19.77 -5.13 10.62
C ALA A 151 -20.91 -4.22 10.16
N ASN A 152 -22.12 -4.42 10.68
CA ASN A 152 -23.28 -3.59 10.38
C ASN A 152 -23.11 -2.16 10.90
N GLN A 153 -22.48 -1.96 12.06
CA GLN A 153 -22.13 -0.61 12.53
C GLN A 153 -21.16 0.10 11.58
N ILE A 154 -20.14 -0.60 11.05
CA ILE A 154 -19.23 -0.04 10.04
C ILE A 154 -20.01 0.32 8.77
N ARG A 155 -20.95 -0.53 8.33
CA ARG A 155 -21.79 -0.24 7.16
C ARG A 155 -22.69 0.97 7.38
N ASN A 156 -23.20 1.19 8.59
CA ASN A 156 -23.95 2.40 8.94
C ASN A 156 -23.09 3.66 8.86
N ASP A 157 -21.86 3.60 9.39
CA ASP A 157 -20.90 4.71 9.28
C ASP A 157 -20.58 5.02 7.80
N ILE A 158 -20.37 3.98 6.99
CA ILE A 158 -20.17 4.09 5.53
C ILE A 158 -21.38 4.75 4.87
N ALA A 159 -22.59 4.31 5.20
CA ALA A 159 -23.83 4.85 4.64
C ALA A 159 -24.02 6.33 4.98
N GLU A 160 -23.72 6.74 6.22
CA GLU A 160 -23.74 8.15 6.59
C GLU A 160 -22.71 8.95 5.79
N PHE A 161 -21.48 8.45 5.65
CA PHE A 161 -20.44 9.15 4.91
C PHE A 161 -20.73 9.26 3.40
N LYS A 162 -21.39 8.26 2.81
CA LYS A 162 -21.91 8.29 1.44
C LYS A 162 -22.90 9.45 1.20
N THR A 163 -23.59 9.95 2.22
CA THR A 163 -24.46 11.13 2.04
C THR A 163 -23.70 12.43 1.77
N LYS A 164 -22.39 12.45 2.05
CA LYS A 164 -21.49 13.61 1.94
C LYS A 164 -20.50 13.47 0.78
N THR A 165 -20.48 12.32 0.08
CA THR A 165 -19.46 11.98 -0.93
C THR A 165 -20.05 11.18 -2.10
N ASP A 166 -19.54 11.39 -3.30
CA ASP A 166 -20.05 10.74 -4.52
C ASP A 166 -19.36 9.39 -4.80
N ARG A 167 -18.10 9.28 -4.39
CA ARG A 167 -17.23 8.11 -4.58
C ARG A 167 -16.46 7.84 -3.30
N GLN A 168 -16.10 6.60 -3.04
CA GLN A 168 -15.36 6.25 -1.83
C GLN A 168 -14.21 5.28 -2.10
N VAL A 169 -13.17 5.35 -1.29
CA VAL A 169 -12.10 4.36 -1.17
C VAL A 169 -11.80 4.17 0.31
N MET A 170 -11.60 2.92 0.74
CA MET A 170 -11.09 2.61 2.08
C MET A 170 -9.63 2.20 2.03
N ILE A 171 -8.83 2.75 2.94
CA ILE A 171 -7.41 2.40 3.10
C ILE A 171 -7.10 2.08 4.55
N TRP A 172 -6.67 0.85 4.80
CA TRP A 172 -6.27 0.40 6.12
C TRP A 172 -4.91 1.00 6.50
N CYS A 173 -4.89 1.82 7.54
CA CYS A 173 -3.70 2.37 8.19
C CYS A 173 -3.64 1.97 9.68
N GLY A 174 -4.45 0.99 10.08
CA GLY A 174 -4.47 0.43 11.43
C GLY A 174 -3.22 -0.38 11.73
N SER A 175 -3.03 -0.67 13.02
CA SER A 175 -1.90 -1.45 13.50
C SER A 175 -1.82 -2.84 12.85
N THR A 176 -0.59 -3.34 12.76
CA THR A 176 -0.32 -4.70 12.28
C THR A 176 -0.97 -5.72 13.22
N GLU A 177 -1.83 -6.57 12.70
CA GLU A 177 -2.45 -7.68 13.42
C GLU A 177 -1.47 -8.86 13.54
N ILE A 178 -1.71 -9.77 14.50
CA ILE A 178 -0.97 -11.02 14.64
C ILE A 178 -0.98 -11.84 13.33
N PHE A 179 0.00 -12.72 13.18
CA PHE A 179 0.06 -13.61 12.03
C PHE A 179 -1.11 -14.60 12.03
N LEU A 180 -1.83 -14.64 10.91
CA LEU A 180 -2.92 -15.57 10.67
C LEU A 180 -2.68 -16.29 9.34
N GLU A 181 -2.99 -17.58 9.32
CA GLU A 181 -3.10 -18.36 8.09
C GLU A 181 -4.58 -18.51 7.71
N PRO A 182 -4.91 -18.58 6.41
CA PRO A 182 -6.26 -18.91 5.98
C PRO A 182 -6.76 -20.22 6.60
N LYS A 183 -7.97 -20.17 7.15
CA LYS A 183 -8.68 -21.30 7.77
C LYS A 183 -10.00 -21.55 7.06
N GLU A 184 -10.70 -22.61 7.50
CA GLU A 184 -11.96 -23.03 6.91
C GLU A 184 -13.06 -21.94 6.94
N VAL A 185 -13.10 -21.10 7.98
CA VAL A 185 -14.03 -19.95 8.05
C VAL A 185 -13.77 -18.92 6.95
N HIS A 186 -12.55 -18.87 6.40
CA HIS A 186 -12.16 -17.95 5.34
C HIS A 186 -12.34 -18.52 3.92
N SER A 187 -12.77 -19.77 3.80
CA SER A 187 -12.71 -20.50 2.53
C SER A 187 -13.80 -20.09 1.53
N THR A 188 -14.97 -19.66 2.01
CA THR A 188 -16.09 -19.20 1.18
C THR A 188 -16.81 -18.03 1.85
N LEU A 189 -17.49 -17.20 1.05
CA LEU A 189 -18.26 -16.07 1.57
C LEU A 189 -19.34 -16.52 2.57
N GLU A 190 -20.02 -17.63 2.31
CA GLU A 190 -21.04 -18.19 3.20
C GLU A 190 -20.46 -18.57 4.58
N LYS A 191 -19.31 -19.24 4.61
CA LYS A 191 -18.65 -19.62 5.87
C LYS A 191 -18.15 -18.39 6.61
N PHE A 192 -17.61 -17.40 5.90
CA PHE A 192 -17.15 -16.15 6.48
C PHE A 192 -18.31 -15.36 7.11
N GLU A 193 -19.43 -15.21 6.40
CA GLU A 193 -20.63 -14.52 6.92
C GLU A 193 -21.25 -15.27 8.10
N LYS A 194 -21.27 -16.61 8.08
CA LYS A 194 -21.65 -17.42 9.23
C LYS A 194 -20.70 -17.23 10.42
N GLY A 195 -19.39 -17.12 10.15
CA GLY A 195 -18.38 -16.83 11.16
C GLY A 195 -18.56 -15.45 11.80
N LEU A 196 -18.97 -14.44 11.03
CA LEU A 196 -19.32 -13.12 11.57
C LEU A 196 -20.49 -13.20 12.57
N VAL A 197 -21.51 -14.02 12.27
CA VAL A 197 -22.66 -14.22 13.16
C VAL A 197 -22.27 -14.99 14.42
N ASN A 198 -21.37 -15.95 14.30
CA ASN A 198 -20.96 -16.85 15.38
C ASN A 198 -19.74 -16.35 16.19
N ASP A 199 -19.26 -15.13 15.94
CA ASP A 199 -18.06 -14.58 16.59
C ASP A 199 -16.80 -15.42 16.42
N ASP A 200 -16.61 -15.99 15.23
CA ASP A 200 -15.48 -16.87 14.96
C ASP A 200 -14.13 -16.16 15.27
N PRO A 201 -13.28 -16.73 16.14
CA PRO A 201 -12.06 -16.10 16.62
C PRO A 201 -10.97 -15.93 15.55
N ASP A 202 -11.18 -16.46 14.34
CA ASP A 202 -10.23 -16.31 13.24
C ASP A 202 -10.61 -15.16 12.27
N ILE A 203 -11.70 -14.44 12.53
CA ILE A 203 -12.07 -13.24 11.77
C ILE A 203 -11.52 -11.97 12.45
N ALA A 204 -10.44 -11.43 11.92
CA ALA A 204 -9.78 -10.24 12.45
C ALA A 204 -10.56 -8.93 12.15
N PRO A 205 -10.39 -7.87 12.96
CA PRO A 205 -10.99 -6.56 12.72
C PRO A 205 -10.80 -6.04 11.28
N SER A 206 -9.59 -6.17 10.72
CA SER A 206 -9.32 -5.77 9.33
C SER A 206 -10.23 -6.44 8.30
N MET A 207 -10.57 -7.72 8.51
CA MET A 207 -11.46 -8.49 7.65
C MET A 207 -12.90 -8.00 7.75
N ILE A 208 -13.33 -7.54 8.94
CA ILE A 208 -14.67 -6.95 9.14
C ILE A 208 -14.82 -5.66 8.34
N TYR A 209 -13.82 -4.77 8.40
CA TYR A 209 -13.78 -3.55 7.58
C TYR A 209 -13.75 -3.85 6.08
N ALA A 210 -12.91 -4.81 5.66
CA ALA A 210 -12.82 -5.23 4.27
C ALA A 210 -14.15 -5.79 3.76
N TRP A 211 -14.77 -6.70 4.51
CA TRP A 211 -16.09 -7.25 4.16
C TRP A 211 -17.14 -6.15 4.04
N ALA A 212 -17.24 -5.24 5.02
CA ALA A 212 -18.19 -4.12 4.97
C ALA A 212 -18.00 -3.26 3.73
N CYS A 213 -16.76 -2.91 3.37
CA CYS A 213 -16.46 -2.16 2.16
C CYS A 213 -16.83 -2.87 0.87
N LEU A 214 -16.46 -4.14 0.75
CA LEU A 214 -16.72 -4.91 -0.46
C LEU A 214 -18.22 -5.12 -0.67
N LYS A 215 -19.01 -5.35 0.39
CA LYS A 215 -20.48 -5.41 0.33
C LYS A 215 -21.11 -4.09 -0.11
N GLU A 216 -20.44 -2.97 0.19
CA GLU A 216 -20.90 -1.62 -0.15
C GLU A 216 -20.38 -1.11 -1.50
N GLY A 217 -19.66 -1.95 -2.26
CA GLY A 217 -19.12 -1.58 -3.58
C GLY A 217 -17.87 -0.69 -3.54
N ILE A 218 -17.15 -0.67 -2.41
CA ILE A 218 -16.09 0.30 -2.12
C ILE A 218 -14.71 -0.35 -2.23
N PRO A 219 -13.80 0.20 -3.06
CA PRO A 219 -12.43 -0.28 -3.17
C PRO A 219 -11.72 -0.30 -1.82
N PHE A 220 -10.91 -1.34 -1.59
CA PHE A 220 -10.19 -1.55 -0.34
C PHE A 220 -8.69 -1.70 -0.55
N ILE A 221 -7.90 -0.95 0.22
CA ILE A 221 -6.44 -0.97 0.23
C ILE A 221 -5.95 -1.48 1.58
N ASN A 222 -5.13 -2.53 1.60
CA ASN A 222 -4.48 -3.02 2.81
C ASN A 222 -3.07 -2.42 2.97
N GLY A 223 -2.93 -1.36 3.77
CA GLY A 223 -1.64 -0.71 4.03
C GLY A 223 -0.73 -1.44 5.03
N ALA A 224 -1.23 -2.50 5.68
CA ALA A 224 -0.52 -3.31 6.68
C ALA A 224 -0.26 -4.74 6.16
N PRO A 225 0.62 -5.55 6.77
CA PRO A 225 0.89 -6.92 6.31
C PRO A 225 -0.19 -7.94 6.73
N ASN A 226 -1.29 -7.47 7.32
CA ASN A 226 -2.43 -8.26 7.81
C ASN A 226 -3.02 -9.16 6.72
N LEU A 227 -3.62 -10.30 7.12
CA LEU A 227 -4.24 -11.24 6.17
C LEU A 227 -5.42 -10.58 5.43
N THR A 228 -6.29 -9.86 6.15
CA THR A 228 -7.34 -8.96 5.61
C THR A 228 -8.07 -9.51 4.36
N VAL A 229 -7.82 -8.93 3.17
CA VAL A 229 -8.46 -9.28 1.90
C VAL A 229 -7.81 -10.48 1.21
N ASP A 230 -6.65 -10.95 1.67
CA ASP A 230 -5.91 -12.08 1.08
C ASP A 230 -6.49 -13.43 1.56
N ILE A 231 -7.82 -13.53 1.61
CA ILE A 231 -8.54 -14.78 1.90
C ILE A 231 -9.50 -15.12 0.76
N PRO A 232 -9.74 -16.41 0.46
CA PRO A 232 -10.61 -16.83 -0.64
C PRO A 232 -11.99 -16.16 -0.60
N ALA A 233 -12.65 -16.13 0.56
CA ALA A 233 -13.97 -15.53 0.73
C ALA A 233 -14.05 -14.06 0.27
N LEU A 234 -13.05 -13.24 0.60
CA LEU A 234 -13.07 -11.81 0.27
C LEU A 234 -12.52 -11.52 -1.12
N GLN A 235 -11.61 -12.34 -1.64
CA GLN A 235 -11.20 -12.30 -3.04
C GLN A 235 -12.37 -12.63 -3.97
N ASP A 236 -13.18 -13.65 -3.62
CA ASP A 236 -14.37 -14.00 -4.37
C ASP A 236 -15.44 -12.90 -4.29
N LEU A 237 -15.68 -12.33 -3.10
CA LEU A 237 -16.59 -11.20 -2.94
C LEU A 237 -16.16 -9.99 -3.78
N SER A 238 -14.87 -9.65 -3.77
CA SER A 238 -14.29 -8.57 -4.58
C SER A 238 -14.52 -8.80 -6.08
N LYS A 239 -14.30 -10.02 -6.58
CA LYS A 239 -14.55 -10.37 -7.99
C LYS A 239 -16.04 -10.32 -8.34
N GLN A 240 -16.90 -10.91 -7.50
CA GLN A 240 -18.35 -10.95 -7.72
C GLN A 240 -18.98 -9.55 -7.73
N ALA A 241 -18.56 -8.68 -6.81
CA ALA A 241 -19.03 -7.30 -6.73
C ALA A 241 -18.37 -6.38 -7.77
N GLY A 242 -17.30 -6.85 -8.43
CA GLY A 242 -16.45 -6.03 -9.29
C GLY A 242 -15.87 -4.85 -8.51
N VAL A 243 -15.23 -5.11 -7.37
CA VAL A 243 -14.70 -4.07 -6.49
C VAL A 243 -13.19 -4.23 -6.39
N PRO A 244 -12.40 -3.21 -6.77
CA PRO A 244 -10.95 -3.28 -6.68
C PRO A 244 -10.43 -3.54 -5.27
N THR A 245 -9.41 -4.38 -5.15
CA THR A 245 -8.61 -4.55 -3.93
C THR A 245 -7.13 -4.37 -4.24
N ALA A 246 -6.36 -3.89 -3.26
CA ALA A 246 -4.91 -3.76 -3.38
C ALA A 246 -4.24 -3.99 -2.03
N GLY A 247 -3.03 -4.51 -2.05
CA GLY A 247 -2.27 -4.81 -0.85
C GLY A 247 -1.02 -5.61 -1.19
N LYS A 248 -0.16 -5.89 -0.20
CA LYS A 248 -0.24 -5.39 1.17
C LYS A 248 1.09 -4.89 1.72
N ASP A 249 0.99 -4.14 2.81
CA ASP A 249 2.08 -3.46 3.52
C ASP A 249 2.82 -2.40 2.66
N PHE A 250 2.74 -1.13 3.04
CA PHE A 250 3.37 -0.05 2.26
C PHE A 250 4.88 -0.27 2.07
N LYS A 251 5.36 -0.19 0.83
CA LYS A 251 6.79 -0.35 0.52
C LYS A 251 7.57 0.93 0.78
N THR A 252 7.98 1.09 2.03
CA THR A 252 8.82 2.20 2.50
C THR A 252 10.18 1.72 3.02
N GLY A 253 11.06 2.68 3.29
CA GLY A 253 12.28 2.48 4.06
C GLY A 253 13.20 1.39 3.50
N GLN A 254 13.51 0.39 4.33
CA GLN A 254 14.50 -0.63 4.02
C GLN A 254 14.04 -1.61 2.93
N THR A 255 12.77 -2.01 2.91
CA THR A 255 12.28 -2.94 1.87
C THR A 255 12.28 -2.28 0.49
N PHE A 256 11.97 -0.99 0.42
CA PHE A 256 12.17 -0.21 -0.80
C PHE A 256 13.62 -0.32 -1.31
N MET A 257 14.61 -0.09 -0.44
CA MET A 257 16.03 -0.23 -0.80
C MET A 257 16.39 -1.64 -1.29
N LYS A 258 15.86 -2.70 -0.65
CA LYS A 258 16.04 -4.09 -1.13
C LYS A 258 15.52 -4.28 -2.56
N THR A 259 14.33 -3.75 -2.86
CA THR A 259 13.74 -3.85 -4.21
C THR A 259 14.43 -2.99 -5.27
N VAL A 260 15.38 -2.13 -4.89
CA VAL A 260 16.24 -1.37 -5.80
C VAL A 260 17.58 -2.07 -5.99
N LEU A 261 18.20 -2.50 -4.89
CA LEU A 261 19.56 -3.04 -4.88
C LEU A 261 19.63 -4.49 -5.36
N ALA A 262 18.71 -5.36 -4.91
CA ALA A 262 18.72 -6.76 -5.32
C ALA A 262 18.57 -6.92 -6.85
N PRO A 263 17.68 -6.18 -7.55
CA PRO A 263 17.64 -6.21 -9.00
C PRO A 263 18.94 -5.72 -9.64
N ALA A 264 19.56 -4.67 -9.12
CA ALA A 264 20.82 -4.15 -9.65
C ALA A 264 21.94 -5.20 -9.61
N PHE A 265 22.03 -5.98 -8.52
CA PHE A 265 22.98 -7.09 -8.40
C PHE A 265 22.66 -8.20 -9.40
N LYS A 266 21.39 -8.61 -9.49
CA LYS A 266 20.95 -9.62 -10.44
C LYS A 266 21.18 -9.23 -11.90
N THR A 267 20.85 -8.01 -12.30
CA THR A 267 21.06 -7.52 -13.67
C THR A 267 22.53 -7.58 -14.08
N ARG A 268 23.46 -7.48 -13.12
CA ARG A 268 24.91 -7.61 -13.37
C ARG A 268 25.49 -8.98 -13.03
N MET A 269 24.65 -9.93 -12.62
CA MET A 269 25.05 -11.28 -12.20
C MET A 269 26.13 -11.27 -11.12
N LEU A 270 26.01 -10.35 -10.15
CA LEU A 270 26.83 -10.35 -8.95
C LEU A 270 26.25 -11.35 -7.95
N GLY A 271 27.09 -12.24 -7.44
CA GLY A 271 26.68 -13.22 -6.44
C GLY A 271 26.47 -12.59 -5.07
N LEU A 272 25.67 -13.24 -4.24
CA LEU A 272 25.34 -12.79 -2.88
C LEU A 272 25.61 -13.91 -1.89
N SER A 273 26.47 -13.65 -0.90
CA SER A 273 26.75 -14.59 0.19
C SER A 273 25.85 -14.33 1.40
N GLY A 274 25.51 -13.06 1.66
CA GLY A 274 24.70 -12.72 2.81
C GLY A 274 24.08 -11.33 2.72
N TRP A 275 22.92 -11.17 3.36
CA TRP A 275 22.26 -9.89 3.53
C TRP A 275 21.71 -9.81 4.95
N TYR A 276 22.37 -9.03 5.80
CA TYR A 276 21.92 -8.75 7.15
C TYR A 276 21.23 -7.40 7.19
N SER A 277 20.02 -7.35 7.75
CA SER A 277 19.21 -6.16 7.86
C SER A 277 18.77 -5.96 9.31
N THR A 278 19.05 -4.80 9.89
CA THR A 278 18.50 -4.39 11.19
C THR A 278 17.77 -3.06 11.07
N ASN A 279 16.80 -2.81 11.96
CA ASN A 279 16.05 -1.57 11.99
C ASN A 279 15.76 -1.17 13.45
N ILE A 280 15.77 0.13 13.71
CA ILE A 280 15.29 0.72 14.96
C ILE A 280 14.20 1.77 14.66
N LEU A 281 13.13 1.77 15.46
CA LEU A 281 12.04 2.74 15.39
C LEU A 281 11.36 2.86 16.76
N GLY A 282 10.78 4.03 17.07
CA GLY A 282 10.23 4.34 18.39
C GLY A 282 8.78 4.83 18.38
N ASN A 283 8.11 4.82 17.23
CA ASN A 283 6.70 5.16 17.12
C ASN A 283 5.81 3.96 17.51
N ARG A 284 4.49 4.15 17.44
CA ARG A 284 3.49 3.12 17.78
C ARG A 284 3.59 1.85 16.92
N ASP A 285 4.06 1.96 15.68
CA ASP A 285 4.32 0.77 14.85
C ASP A 285 5.45 -0.07 15.47
N GLY A 286 6.52 0.57 15.93
CA GLY A 286 7.58 -0.08 16.69
C GLY A 286 7.11 -0.76 17.97
N GLU A 287 6.25 -0.10 18.74
CA GLU A 287 5.69 -0.64 19.98
C GLU A 287 4.84 -1.91 19.74
N VAL A 288 4.02 -1.91 18.68
CA VAL A 288 3.21 -3.08 18.29
C VAL A 288 4.12 -4.22 17.80
N LEU A 289 5.15 -3.91 17.00
CA LEU A 289 6.08 -4.89 16.46
C LEU A 289 7.09 -5.43 17.50
N ASP A 290 7.09 -4.90 18.73
CA ASP A 290 7.83 -5.47 19.86
C ASP A 290 7.14 -6.73 20.43
N ASP A 291 5.92 -7.04 20.00
CA ASP A 291 5.29 -8.34 20.24
C ASP A 291 5.70 -9.36 19.17
N PRO A 292 6.22 -10.55 19.54
CA PRO A 292 6.66 -11.57 18.58
C PRO A 292 5.60 -12.03 17.58
N ASP A 293 4.32 -12.10 18.00
CA ASP A 293 3.26 -12.61 17.12
C ASP A 293 2.84 -11.56 16.08
N ASN A 294 2.87 -10.28 16.44
CA ASN A 294 2.70 -9.16 15.50
C ASN A 294 3.94 -9.01 14.59
N PHE A 295 5.15 -9.24 15.14
CA PHE A 295 6.39 -9.20 14.37
C PHE A 295 6.47 -10.28 13.29
N LYS A 296 6.00 -11.50 13.57
CA LYS A 296 5.99 -12.62 12.62
C LYS A 296 5.33 -12.24 11.29
N THR A 297 4.20 -11.52 11.32
CA THR A 297 3.52 -11.02 10.12
C THR A 297 4.43 -10.15 9.25
N LYS A 298 5.27 -9.32 9.87
CA LYS A 298 6.22 -8.45 9.18
C LYS A 298 7.45 -9.22 8.69
N GLU A 299 7.91 -10.20 9.46
CA GLU A 299 9.08 -11.02 9.11
C GLU A 299 8.84 -11.80 7.81
N GLU A 300 7.70 -12.49 7.68
CA GLU A 300 7.34 -13.26 6.49
C GLU A 300 7.36 -12.40 5.21
N THR A 301 6.76 -11.20 5.26
CA THR A 301 6.76 -10.28 4.11
C THR A 301 8.13 -9.73 3.72
N LYS A 302 9.12 -9.77 4.63
CA LYS A 302 10.47 -9.23 4.38
C LYS A 302 11.46 -10.28 3.90
N LEU A 303 11.27 -11.54 4.25
CA LEU A 303 12.18 -12.63 3.89
C LEU A 303 12.02 -13.02 2.41
N GLY A 304 10.78 -13.15 1.92
CA GLY A 304 10.51 -13.63 0.56
C GLY A 304 10.98 -12.71 -0.59
N VAL A 305 11.16 -11.40 -0.33
CA VAL A 305 11.48 -10.40 -1.36
C VAL A 305 12.76 -10.74 -2.13
N LEU A 306 13.82 -11.21 -1.44
CA LEU A 306 15.09 -11.52 -2.10
C LEU A 306 14.97 -12.77 -2.97
N ASP A 307 14.25 -13.80 -2.52
CA ASP A 307 14.09 -15.05 -3.26
C ASP A 307 13.38 -14.84 -4.59
N TYR A 308 12.33 -14.02 -4.61
CA TYR A 308 11.60 -13.70 -5.84
C TYR A 308 12.46 -12.90 -6.82
N ILE A 309 13.23 -11.92 -6.32
CA ILE A 309 14.09 -11.10 -7.18
C ILE A 309 15.26 -11.93 -7.70
N LEU A 310 16.05 -12.53 -6.82
CA LEU A 310 17.31 -13.18 -7.15
C LEU A 310 17.13 -14.55 -7.82
N GLN A 311 15.99 -15.22 -7.59
CA GLN A 311 15.63 -16.50 -8.18
C GLN A 311 16.73 -17.59 -7.99
N PRO A 312 17.03 -18.01 -6.75
CA PRO A 312 18.11 -18.97 -6.46
C PRO A 312 18.04 -20.28 -7.23
N LYS A 313 16.82 -20.75 -7.56
CA LYS A 313 16.62 -21.96 -8.38
C LYS A 313 17.12 -21.80 -9.82
N LEU A 314 17.03 -20.59 -10.38
CA LEU A 314 17.49 -20.28 -11.74
C LEU A 314 18.97 -19.87 -11.78
N HIS A 315 19.50 -19.37 -10.67
CA HIS A 315 20.88 -18.90 -10.55
C HIS A 315 21.58 -19.52 -9.32
N PRO A 316 21.71 -20.86 -9.27
CA PRO A 316 22.20 -21.55 -8.08
C PRO A 316 23.63 -21.15 -7.70
N ASP A 317 24.51 -20.93 -8.67
CA ASP A 317 25.91 -20.54 -8.43
C ASP A 317 26.06 -19.17 -7.75
N LEU A 318 25.03 -18.32 -7.84
CA LEU A 318 25.08 -16.96 -7.32
C LEU A 318 24.32 -16.80 -5.99
N TYR A 319 23.23 -17.56 -5.81
CA TYR A 319 22.22 -17.22 -4.81
C TYR A 319 21.67 -18.43 -4.01
N LYS A 320 22.07 -19.67 -4.31
CA LYS A 320 21.54 -20.85 -3.60
C LYS A 320 21.77 -20.80 -2.10
N ASP A 321 22.95 -20.33 -1.69
CA ASP A 321 23.42 -20.41 -0.30
C ASP A 321 23.44 -19.03 0.40
N ILE A 322 22.54 -18.12 0.01
CA ILE A 322 22.44 -16.79 0.65
C ILE A 322 22.02 -16.95 2.11
N TYR A 323 22.76 -16.31 3.00
CA TYR A 323 22.32 -16.11 4.38
C TYR A 323 21.54 -14.78 4.52
N HIS A 324 20.22 -14.84 4.70
CA HIS A 324 19.37 -13.66 4.90
C HIS A 324 18.91 -13.53 6.35
N LYS A 325 19.08 -12.34 6.95
CA LYS A 325 18.67 -12.09 8.33
C LYS A 325 18.02 -10.73 8.48
N VAL A 326 16.86 -10.69 9.15
CA VAL A 326 16.14 -9.45 9.48
C VAL A 326 15.94 -9.32 10.99
N ARG A 327 16.14 -8.09 11.49
CA ARG A 327 15.83 -7.67 12.86
C ARG A 327 15.12 -6.32 12.86
N ILE A 328 14.17 -6.16 13.77
CA ILE A 328 13.51 -4.89 14.07
C ILE A 328 13.51 -4.77 15.59
N ASN A 329 14.00 -3.66 16.10
CA ASN A 329 14.08 -3.42 17.53
C ASN A 329 13.30 -2.14 17.86
N TYR A 330 12.43 -2.22 18.86
CA TYR A 330 11.77 -1.04 19.39
C TYR A 330 12.77 -0.19 20.18
N TYR A 331 12.90 1.07 19.78
CA TYR A 331 13.79 2.04 20.42
C TYR A 331 13.08 3.39 20.55
N PRO A 332 12.35 3.61 21.66
CA PRO A 332 11.45 4.75 21.85
C PRO A 332 12.04 6.13 21.49
N PRO A 333 13.31 6.47 21.81
CA PRO A 333 13.86 7.79 21.53
C PRO A 333 13.84 8.20 20.05
N ARG A 334 13.71 7.25 19.11
CA ARG A 334 13.66 7.56 17.67
C ARG A 334 12.32 8.06 17.18
N GLY A 335 11.21 7.80 17.89
CA GLY A 335 9.87 8.11 17.39
C GLY A 335 9.67 7.60 15.95
N ASP A 336 9.16 8.44 15.05
CA ASP A 336 8.96 8.10 13.63
C ASP A 336 10.26 8.09 12.79
N LYS A 337 11.40 8.52 13.35
CA LYS A 337 12.71 8.57 12.66
C LYS A 337 13.35 7.19 12.63
N LYS A 338 12.78 6.28 11.85
CA LYS A 338 13.30 4.93 11.65
C LYS A 338 14.69 4.96 11.02
N GLU A 339 15.57 4.09 11.50
CA GLU A 339 16.88 3.84 10.91
C GLU A 339 16.96 2.38 10.48
N GLY A 340 17.41 2.13 9.25
CA GLY A 340 17.64 0.79 8.72
C GLY A 340 19.09 0.63 8.29
N TRP A 341 19.76 -0.40 8.79
CA TRP A 341 21.12 -0.74 8.40
C TRP A 341 21.17 -2.08 7.71
N ASP A 342 21.84 -2.13 6.57
CA ASP A 342 22.06 -3.33 5.79
C ASP A 342 23.55 -3.57 5.57
N ASN A 343 24.00 -4.80 5.87
CA ASN A 343 25.26 -5.35 5.41
C ASN A 343 24.99 -6.34 4.29
N ILE A 344 25.58 -6.11 3.13
CA ILE A 344 25.37 -6.91 1.93
C ILE A 344 26.72 -7.45 1.46
N ASP A 345 26.93 -8.75 1.63
CA ASP A 345 28.15 -9.45 1.24
C ASP A 345 27.97 -10.01 -0.17
N ILE A 346 28.62 -9.38 -1.14
CA ILE A 346 28.53 -9.74 -2.56
C ILE A 346 29.85 -10.36 -3.04
N PHE A 347 29.82 -11.05 -4.17
CA PHE A 347 31.03 -11.51 -4.84
C PHE A 347 30.96 -11.32 -6.35
N GLY A 348 32.14 -11.15 -6.97
CA GLY A 348 32.28 -10.88 -8.39
C GLY A 348 33.14 -11.92 -9.11
N ARG A 349 33.80 -11.46 -10.18
CA ARG A 349 34.71 -12.25 -11.00
C ARG A 349 35.74 -13.00 -10.14
N LEU A 350 35.99 -14.27 -10.46
CA LEU A 350 36.87 -15.18 -9.70
C LEU A 350 36.42 -15.43 -8.24
N GLY A 351 35.16 -15.13 -7.90
CA GLY A 351 34.63 -15.33 -6.55
C GLY A 351 35.15 -14.33 -5.52
N TYR A 352 35.74 -13.20 -5.94
CA TYR A 352 36.31 -12.22 -5.02
C TYR A 352 35.19 -11.53 -4.20
N PRO A 353 35.26 -11.60 -2.86
CA PRO A 353 34.24 -11.02 -1.99
C PRO A 353 34.39 -9.50 -1.90
N MET A 354 33.27 -8.82 -1.79
CA MET A 354 33.14 -7.38 -1.56
C MET A 354 31.96 -7.13 -0.63
N GLN A 355 31.81 -5.89 -0.15
CA GLN A 355 30.75 -5.55 0.78
C GLN A 355 30.14 -4.19 0.45
N ILE A 356 28.82 -4.11 0.58
CA ILE A 356 28.05 -2.86 0.52
C ILE A 356 27.39 -2.65 1.88
N LYS A 357 27.51 -1.42 2.40
CA LYS A 357 26.78 -0.97 3.59
C LYS A 357 25.75 0.05 3.18
N VAL A 358 24.53 -0.10 3.68
CA VAL A 358 23.47 0.91 3.53
C VAL A 358 23.06 1.32 4.93
N ASP A 359 23.09 2.61 5.20
CA ASP A 359 22.47 3.20 6.38
C ASP A 359 21.42 4.19 5.92
N PHE A 360 20.16 3.89 6.22
CA PHE A 360 19.02 4.68 5.78
C PHE A 360 18.23 5.21 6.98
N LEU A 361 18.52 6.47 7.32
CA LEU A 361 17.73 7.26 8.26
C LEU A 361 16.53 7.84 7.49
N CYS A 362 15.34 7.33 7.81
CA CYS A 362 14.11 7.69 7.15
C CYS A 362 13.02 8.07 8.17
N ARG A 363 11.92 8.63 7.67
CA ARG A 363 10.70 8.85 8.45
C ARG A 363 9.59 8.04 7.80
N ASP A 364 9.12 7.02 8.50
CA ASP A 364 8.21 6.04 7.90
C ASP A 364 6.90 6.67 7.46
N SER A 365 6.34 7.56 8.28
CA SER A 365 5.06 8.21 7.97
C SER A 365 5.20 9.22 6.82
N ILE A 366 6.34 9.90 6.70
CA ILE A 366 6.66 10.79 5.58
C ILE A 366 6.80 10.00 4.26
N LEU A 367 7.38 8.80 4.31
CA LEU A 367 7.48 7.93 3.14
C LEU A 367 6.14 7.25 2.81
N ALA A 368 5.32 6.89 3.80
CA ALA A 368 4.07 6.16 3.59
C ALA A 368 2.91 7.06 3.11
N ALA A 369 2.81 8.29 3.62
CA ALA A 369 1.73 9.21 3.27
C ALA A 369 1.55 9.45 1.75
N PRO A 370 2.61 9.73 0.94
CA PRO A 370 2.43 9.90 -0.49
C PRO A 370 2.04 8.60 -1.22
N LEU A 371 2.50 7.44 -0.74
CA LEU A 371 2.10 6.13 -1.29
C LEU A 371 0.60 5.91 -1.03
N ALA A 372 0.13 6.25 0.16
CA ALA A 372 -1.29 6.18 0.52
C ALA A 372 -2.15 7.11 -0.36
N LEU A 373 -1.68 8.34 -0.63
CA LEU A 373 -2.34 9.26 -1.55
C LEU A 373 -2.45 8.67 -2.96
N ASP A 374 -1.33 8.21 -3.52
CA ASP A 374 -1.29 7.62 -4.86
C ASP A 374 -2.25 6.42 -4.97
N LEU A 375 -2.23 5.53 -3.97
CA LEU A 375 -3.10 4.36 -3.93
C LEU A 375 -4.58 4.74 -3.87
N VAL A 376 -4.96 5.76 -3.09
CA VAL A 376 -6.34 6.27 -3.06
C VAL A 376 -6.77 6.78 -4.44
N LEU A 377 -5.95 7.60 -5.10
CA LEU A 377 -6.26 8.16 -6.41
C LEU A 377 -6.34 7.08 -7.50
N PHE A 378 -5.40 6.12 -7.49
CA PHE A 378 -5.37 5.04 -8.46
C PHE A 378 -6.44 3.97 -8.22
N MET A 379 -6.87 3.74 -6.98
CA MET A 379 -7.95 2.80 -6.69
C MET A 379 -9.33 3.37 -7.06
N ASP A 380 -9.51 4.67 -6.87
CA ASP A 380 -10.66 5.38 -7.44
C ASP A 380 -10.68 5.27 -8.98
N LEU A 381 -9.53 5.50 -9.64
CA LEU A 381 -9.40 5.31 -11.08
C LEU A 381 -9.74 3.87 -11.52
N ALA A 382 -9.21 2.87 -10.80
CA ALA A 382 -9.48 1.47 -11.08
C ALA A 382 -10.98 1.14 -10.99
N ASN A 383 -11.66 1.69 -9.98
CA ASN A 383 -13.10 1.50 -9.79
C ASN A 383 -13.95 2.19 -10.87
N ARG A 384 -13.44 3.25 -11.49
CA ARG A 384 -14.09 3.95 -12.62
C ARG A 384 -13.74 3.36 -13.98
N THR A 385 -12.82 2.41 -14.05
CA THR A 385 -12.32 1.82 -15.29
C THR A 385 -12.87 0.40 -15.44
N PRO A 386 -13.81 0.12 -16.36
CA PRO A 386 -14.46 -1.19 -16.48
C PRO A 386 -13.49 -2.37 -16.65
N ALA A 387 -12.38 -2.16 -17.37
CA ALA A 387 -11.35 -3.17 -17.60
C ALA A 387 -10.54 -3.52 -16.33
N LEU A 388 -10.42 -2.59 -15.38
CA LEU A 388 -9.68 -2.79 -14.13
C LEU A 388 -10.60 -3.23 -12.99
N LYS A 389 -11.80 -2.62 -12.92
CA LYS A 389 -12.80 -2.86 -11.88
C LYS A 389 -13.13 -4.35 -11.69
N LYS A 390 -13.28 -5.08 -12.79
CA LYS A 390 -13.68 -6.50 -12.78
C LYS A 390 -12.56 -7.47 -12.40
N LEU A 391 -11.32 -7.00 -12.28
CA LEU A 391 -10.19 -7.85 -11.88
C LEU A 391 -10.23 -8.19 -10.39
N GLY A 392 -10.93 -7.37 -9.58
CA GLY A 392 -10.77 -7.39 -8.13
C GLY A 392 -9.39 -6.88 -7.76
N MET A 393 -8.46 -7.80 -7.52
CA MET A 393 -7.08 -7.48 -7.16
C MET A 393 -6.34 -6.65 -8.23
N GLN A 394 -5.74 -5.54 -7.82
CA GLN A 394 -5.05 -4.58 -8.69
C GLN A 394 -3.53 -4.79 -8.66
N GLU A 395 -3.08 -5.87 -9.27
CA GLU A 395 -1.66 -6.29 -9.32
C GLU A 395 -0.72 -5.31 -10.05
N TRP A 396 -1.25 -4.28 -10.72
CA TRP A 396 -0.43 -3.20 -11.32
C TRP A 396 0.00 -2.15 -10.29
N LEU A 397 -0.58 -2.18 -9.09
CA LEU A 397 -0.22 -1.33 -7.95
C LEU A 397 0.87 -1.93 -7.06
N SER A 398 1.45 -3.09 -7.42
CA SER A 398 2.52 -3.75 -6.68
C SER A 398 3.74 -2.86 -6.40
N PHE A 399 3.92 -1.81 -7.20
CA PHE A 399 4.92 -0.75 -6.98
C PHE A 399 4.90 -0.19 -5.55
N TYR A 400 3.72 -0.12 -4.92
CA TYR A 400 3.52 0.49 -3.60
C TYR A 400 3.60 -0.49 -2.42
N PHE A 401 3.74 -1.80 -2.66
CA PHE A 401 3.58 -2.83 -1.63
C PHE A 401 4.82 -3.69 -1.41
N LYS A 402 5.07 -4.07 -0.15
CA LYS A 402 6.16 -4.98 0.23
C LYS A 402 5.84 -6.40 -0.15
N ALA A 403 4.59 -6.83 0.04
CA ALA A 403 4.07 -8.14 -0.30
C ALA A 403 2.84 -7.96 -1.20
N PRO A 404 3.03 -7.66 -2.50
CA PRO A 404 1.92 -7.41 -3.39
C PRO A 404 1.06 -8.67 -3.53
N THR A 405 -0.26 -8.51 -3.40
CA THR A 405 -1.19 -9.60 -3.66
C THR A 405 -1.18 -9.91 -5.16
N VAL A 406 -1.15 -11.21 -5.50
CA VAL A 406 -1.19 -11.73 -6.87
C VAL A 406 -2.24 -12.82 -7.01
N PRO A 407 -2.76 -13.09 -8.23
CA PRO A 407 -3.62 -14.23 -8.48
C PRO A 407 -2.95 -15.56 -8.12
N ASP A 408 -3.77 -16.55 -7.73
CA ASP A 408 -3.29 -17.89 -7.40
C ASP A 408 -2.44 -18.50 -8.52
N GLY A 409 -1.30 -19.06 -8.15
CA GLY A 409 -0.34 -19.66 -9.08
C GLY A 409 0.63 -18.67 -9.75
N LEU A 410 0.43 -17.36 -9.59
CA LEU A 410 1.38 -16.34 -10.02
C LEU A 410 2.36 -16.02 -8.88
N TYR A 411 3.63 -15.76 -9.20
CA TYR A 411 4.58 -15.25 -8.22
C TYR A 411 4.52 -13.71 -8.18
N PRO A 412 4.74 -13.09 -7.01
CA PRO A 412 4.83 -11.64 -6.90
C PRO A 412 6.12 -11.11 -7.56
N GLU A 413 5.97 -10.15 -8.48
CA GLU A 413 7.08 -9.34 -8.96
C GLU A 413 7.47 -8.32 -7.88
N HIS A 414 8.77 -8.24 -7.55
CA HIS A 414 9.31 -7.34 -6.53
C HIS A 414 10.38 -6.37 -7.05
N ASP A 415 10.84 -6.53 -8.29
CA ASP A 415 11.72 -5.56 -8.95
C ASP A 415 10.98 -4.23 -9.13
N LEU A 416 11.47 -3.20 -8.43
CA LEU A 416 10.83 -1.88 -8.42
C LEU A 416 10.70 -1.29 -9.83
N PHE A 417 11.67 -1.51 -10.71
CA PHE A 417 11.69 -0.94 -12.05
C PHE A 417 10.71 -1.65 -12.98
N ILE A 418 10.58 -2.97 -12.86
CA ILE A 418 9.56 -3.74 -13.58
C ILE A 418 8.16 -3.32 -13.10
N GLN A 419 7.95 -3.21 -11.78
CA GLN A 419 6.68 -2.74 -11.23
C GLN A 419 6.34 -1.31 -11.68
N SER A 420 7.31 -0.39 -11.71
CA SER A 420 7.13 0.98 -12.20
C SER A 420 6.75 1.00 -13.68
N MET A 421 7.42 0.19 -14.50
CA MET A 421 7.10 0.04 -15.91
C MET A 421 5.70 -0.55 -16.11
N LYS A 422 5.33 -1.58 -15.33
CA LYS A 422 3.99 -2.19 -15.33
C LYS A 422 2.92 -1.15 -15.02
N LEU A 423 3.07 -0.40 -13.92
CA LEU A 423 2.16 0.67 -13.54
C LEU A 423 1.97 1.68 -14.69
N LYS A 424 3.06 2.22 -15.23
CA LYS A 424 2.97 3.22 -16.31
C LYS A 424 2.39 2.61 -17.60
N ASN A 425 2.70 1.36 -17.92
CA ASN A 425 2.13 0.69 -19.09
C ASN A 425 0.64 0.37 -18.91
N THR A 426 0.17 0.06 -17.70
CA THR A 426 -1.26 -0.04 -17.40
C THR A 426 -1.95 1.30 -17.63
N LEU A 427 -1.38 2.41 -17.17
CA LEU A 427 -1.93 3.75 -17.41
C LEU A 427 -2.00 4.08 -18.91
N ARG A 428 -0.95 3.78 -19.69
CA ARG A 428 -0.98 3.95 -21.16
C ARG A 428 -2.09 3.13 -21.79
N HIS A 429 -2.17 1.85 -21.44
CA HIS A 429 -3.15 0.92 -22.00
C HIS A 429 -4.59 1.40 -21.79
N ILE A 430 -4.95 1.79 -20.55
CA ILE A 430 -6.33 2.24 -20.27
C ILE A 430 -6.66 3.58 -20.92
N MET A 431 -5.64 4.40 -21.22
CA MET A 431 -5.80 5.67 -21.94
C MET A 431 -5.73 5.53 -23.46
N GLY A 432 -5.58 4.30 -24.00
CA GLY A 432 -5.51 4.04 -25.44
C GLY A 432 -4.15 4.35 -26.07
N GLU A 433 -3.10 4.51 -25.26
CA GLU A 433 -1.73 4.79 -25.69
C GLU A 433 -0.90 3.52 -25.88
N GLY A 434 0.06 3.57 -26.79
CA GLY A 434 0.98 2.46 -27.05
C GLY A 434 1.86 2.11 -25.85
N LEU A 435 2.07 0.81 -25.62
CA LEU A 435 2.96 0.33 -24.56
C LEU A 435 4.42 0.68 -24.86
N ILE A 436 5.19 0.92 -23.81
CA ILE A 436 6.62 1.16 -23.91
C ILE A 436 7.39 -0.14 -23.64
N THR A 437 8.14 -0.61 -24.65
CA THR A 437 8.94 -1.85 -24.61
C THR A 437 10.45 -1.60 -24.47
N HIS A 438 10.91 -0.37 -24.65
CA HIS A 438 12.33 0.03 -24.65
C HIS A 438 13.22 -0.60 -25.75
N LEU A 439 12.64 -1.29 -26.75
CA LEU A 439 13.40 -1.92 -27.85
C LEU A 439 14.26 -0.91 -28.62
N GLY A 440 13.71 0.24 -28.98
CA GLY A 440 14.46 1.37 -29.53
C GLY A 440 15.03 1.20 -30.93
N LEU A 441 14.70 0.12 -31.64
CA LEU A 441 15.10 -0.06 -33.04
C LEU A 441 14.49 1.03 -33.94
N ASP A 442 13.31 1.53 -33.60
CA ASP A 442 12.61 2.63 -34.31
C ASP A 442 13.35 3.98 -34.33
N TYR A 443 14.50 4.10 -33.63
CA TYR A 443 15.37 5.29 -33.65
C TYR A 443 16.46 5.22 -34.71
N TYR A 444 16.77 4.02 -35.22
CA TYR A 444 17.92 3.81 -36.10
C TYR A 444 17.55 3.76 -37.60
N GLY A 445 16.26 3.91 -37.93
CA GLY A 445 15.75 3.76 -39.30
C GLY A 445 15.73 2.29 -39.76
N ASP A 446 15.12 2.06 -40.92
CA ASP A 446 15.44 0.89 -41.77
C ASP A 446 16.73 1.16 -42.54
#